data_AF-C7P6T8-F1
#
_entry.id   AF-C7P6T8-F1
#
_cell.length_a   1.000
_cell.length_b   1.000
_cell.length_c   1.000
_cell.angle_alpha   90.00
_cell.angle_beta   90.00
_cell.angle_gamma   90.00
#
_symmetry.space_group_name_H-M   'P 1'
#
loop_
_entity.id
_entity.type
_entity.pdbx_description
1 polymer ?
#
loop_
_entity_poly.entity_id
_entity_poly.type
_entity_poly.pdbx_seq_one_letter_code
_entity_poly.pdbx_strand_id
1 'polypeptide(L)'
;MLLKVSERGLIMEKMIIKSMKKVFLEELNELENELNEILKKYNAKTIDEFKNKISNGEIKGKEVEEDLEKIKVLEENINKIMKCLREINVKSL
;
A
#
# COMPACT_ATOMS: atom_id res chain seq x y z
N MET A 1 20.26 38.79 -0.92
CA MET A 1 20.70 37.56 -0.21
C MET A 1 19.51 36.75 0.32
N LEU A 2 18.50 37.40 0.91
CA LEU A 2 17.28 36.76 1.43
C LEU A 2 16.47 35.96 0.39
N LEU A 3 16.30 36.48 -0.83
CA LEU A 3 15.61 35.76 -1.93
C LEU A 3 16.25 34.40 -2.27
N LYS A 4 17.60 34.33 -2.31
CA LYS A 4 18.35 33.09 -2.58
C LYS A 4 18.25 32.06 -1.45
N VAL A 5 18.03 32.48 -0.21
CA VAL A 5 17.84 31.58 0.94
C VAL A 5 16.43 30.97 0.90
N SER A 6 15.42 31.78 0.55
CA SER A 6 14.03 31.33 0.37
C SER A 6 13.89 30.32 -0.78
N GLU A 7 14.56 30.54 -1.90
CA GLU A 7 14.55 29.61 -3.05
C GLU A 7 15.18 28.25 -2.71
N ARG A 8 16.27 28.23 -1.95
CA ARG A 8 16.95 26.98 -1.53
C ARG A 8 16.08 26.15 -0.59
N GLY A 9 15.34 26.78 0.32
CA GLY A 9 14.39 26.09 1.20
C GLY A 9 13.30 25.37 0.40
N LEU A 10 12.69 26.06 -0.57
CA LEU A 10 11.63 25.51 -1.41
C LEU A 10 12.12 24.33 -2.29
N ILE A 11 13.36 24.39 -2.79
CA ILE A 11 13.97 23.29 -3.56
C ILE A 11 14.19 22.05 -2.67
N MET A 12 14.65 22.25 -1.44
CA MET A 12 14.87 21.17 -0.48
C MET A 12 13.56 20.48 -0.10
N GLU A 13 12.51 21.25 0.19
CA GLU A 13 11.17 20.72 0.49
C GLU A 13 10.62 19.86 -0.66
N LYS A 14 10.73 20.33 -1.91
CA LYS A 14 10.32 19.55 -3.09
C LYS A 14 11.10 18.25 -3.23
N MET A 15 12.40 18.27 -2.93
CA MET A 15 13.24 17.06 -2.96
C MET A 15 12.82 16.06 -1.89
N ILE A 16 12.57 16.53 -0.65
CA ILE A 16 12.09 15.68 0.45
C ILE A 16 10.76 15.04 0.09
N ILE A 17 9.79 15.82 -0.39
CA ILE A 17 8.47 15.33 -0.82
C ILE A 17 8.62 14.25 -1.89
N LYS A 18 9.49 14.46 -2.89
CA LYS A 18 9.74 13.47 -3.95
C LYS A 18 10.31 12.16 -3.40
N SER A 19 11.27 12.25 -2.49
CA SER A 19 11.85 11.07 -1.84
C SER A 19 10.82 10.32 -1.00
N MET A 20 10.00 11.02 -0.22
CA MET A 20 8.92 10.40 0.56
C MET A 20 7.90 9.70 -0.33
N LYS A 21 7.45 10.34 -1.42
CA LYS A 21 6.54 9.71 -2.38
C LYS A 21 7.14 8.42 -2.94
N LYS A 22 8.44 8.43 -3.27
CA LYS A 22 9.12 7.24 -3.78
C LYS A 22 9.09 6.08 -2.78
N VAL A 23 9.49 6.33 -1.53
CA VAL A 23 9.51 5.29 -0.48
C VAL A 23 8.11 4.70 -0.27
N PHE A 24 7.08 5.54 -0.15
CA PHE A 24 5.71 5.06 0.03
C PHE A 24 5.19 4.26 -1.17
N LEU A 25 5.58 4.61 -2.39
CA LEU A 25 5.20 3.83 -3.58
C LEU A 25 5.92 2.47 -3.64
N GLU A 26 7.18 2.41 -3.20
CA GLU A 26 7.93 1.16 -3.10
C GLU A 26 7.29 0.24 -2.04
N GLU A 27 7.00 0.75 -0.85
CA GLU A 27 6.30 0.00 0.21
C GLU A 27 4.91 -0.46 -0.23
N LEU A 28 4.14 0.40 -0.91
CA LEU A 28 2.82 0.04 -1.43
C LEU A 28 2.91 -1.14 -2.41
N ASN A 29 3.88 -1.08 -3.33
CA ASN A 29 4.11 -2.14 -4.30
C ASN A 29 4.54 -3.47 -3.64
N GLU A 30 5.34 -3.43 -2.57
CA GLU A 30 5.71 -4.63 -1.80
C GLU A 30 4.49 -5.27 -1.14
N LEU A 31 3.63 -4.47 -0.48
CA LEU A 31 2.41 -4.96 0.16
C LEU A 31 1.40 -5.52 -0.86
N GLU A 32 1.24 -4.85 -2.00
CA GLU A 32 0.39 -5.33 -3.09
C GLU A 32 0.91 -6.66 -3.66
N ASN A 33 2.22 -6.83 -3.78
CA ASN A 33 2.82 -8.09 -4.19
C ASN A 33 2.58 -9.20 -3.18
N GLU A 34 2.77 -8.94 -1.88
CA GLU A 34 2.49 -9.92 -0.83
C GLU A 34 1.02 -10.35 -0.84
N LEU A 35 0.09 -9.40 -0.98
CA LEU A 35 -1.33 -9.68 -1.14
C LEU A 35 -1.60 -10.56 -2.37
N ASN A 36 -0.99 -10.22 -3.50
CA ASN A 36 -1.15 -10.98 -4.75
C ASN A 36 -0.61 -12.41 -4.63
N GLU A 37 0.48 -12.66 -3.91
CA GLU A 37 1.00 -14.01 -3.68
C GLU A 37 0.03 -14.85 -2.84
N ILE A 38 -0.61 -14.26 -1.83
CA ILE A 38 -1.68 -14.94 -1.07
C ILE A 38 -2.86 -15.26 -2.00
N LEU A 39 -3.32 -14.31 -2.81
CA LEU A 39 -4.44 -14.55 -3.72
C LEU A 39 -4.12 -15.63 -4.77
N LYS A 40 -2.89 -15.63 -5.33
CA LYS A 40 -2.40 -16.65 -6.26
C LYS A 40 -2.38 -18.04 -5.65
N LYS A 41 -1.96 -18.18 -4.38
CA LYS A 41 -1.98 -19.46 -3.63
C LYS A 41 -3.35 -20.15 -3.72
N TYR A 42 -4.42 -19.35 -3.76
CA TYR A 42 -5.81 -19.79 -3.79
C TYR A 42 -6.49 -19.62 -5.17
N ASN A 43 -5.69 -19.36 -6.21
CA ASN A 43 -6.14 -19.11 -7.58
C ASN A 43 -7.22 -18.01 -7.66
N ALA A 44 -7.21 -17.04 -6.76
CA ALA A 44 -8.14 -15.91 -6.73
C ALA A 44 -7.49 -14.68 -7.35
N LYS A 45 -8.28 -13.83 -8.02
CA LYS A 45 -7.81 -12.55 -8.59
C LYS A 45 -8.09 -11.36 -7.69
N THR A 46 -9.06 -11.48 -6.81
CA THR A 46 -9.45 -10.42 -5.86
C THR A 46 -9.72 -11.02 -4.48
N ILE A 47 -9.67 -10.16 -3.46
CA ILE A 47 -10.03 -10.55 -2.08
C ILE A 47 -11.50 -11.02 -2.02
N ASP A 48 -12.40 -10.41 -2.79
CA ASP A 48 -13.80 -10.84 -2.85
C ASP A 48 -13.94 -12.23 -3.47
N GLU A 49 -13.20 -12.52 -4.55
CA GLU A 49 -13.17 -13.85 -5.14
C GLU A 49 -12.63 -14.88 -4.14
N PHE A 50 -11.57 -14.54 -3.41
CA PHE A 50 -11.02 -15.39 -2.36
C PHE A 50 -12.06 -15.67 -1.26
N LYS A 51 -12.73 -14.65 -0.73
CA LYS A 51 -13.80 -14.78 0.28
C LYS A 51 -14.97 -15.61 -0.24
N ASN A 52 -15.33 -15.47 -1.50
CA ASN A 52 -16.40 -16.26 -2.13
C ASN A 52 -16.03 -17.74 -2.22
N LYS A 53 -14.80 -18.06 -2.62
CA LYS A 53 -14.32 -19.46 -2.67
C LYS A 53 -14.28 -20.13 -1.30
N ILE A 54 -13.95 -19.39 -0.24
CA ILE A 54 -14.04 -19.89 1.14
C ILE A 54 -15.50 -20.18 1.48
N SER A 55 -16.40 -19.24 1.19
CA SER A 55 -17.84 -19.36 1.51
C SER A 55 -18.51 -20.51 0.75
N ASN A 56 -18.09 -20.76 -0.50
CA ASN A 56 -18.51 -21.90 -1.31
C ASN A 56 -17.88 -23.23 -0.87
N GLY A 57 -16.91 -23.20 0.04
CA GLY A 57 -16.19 -24.37 0.52
C GLY A 57 -15.19 -24.95 -0.49
N GLU A 58 -14.80 -24.19 -1.51
CA GLU A 58 -13.74 -24.56 -2.48
C GLU A 58 -12.35 -24.52 -1.83
N ILE A 59 -12.19 -23.67 -0.81
CA ILE A 59 -10.96 -23.50 -0.03
C ILE A 59 -11.28 -23.77 1.44
N LYS A 60 -10.53 -24.66 2.08
CA LYS A 60 -10.68 -25.02 3.49
C LYS A 60 -9.31 -25.32 4.10
N GLY A 61 -9.18 -25.12 5.40
CA GLY A 61 -7.96 -25.44 6.15
C GLY A 61 -7.62 -24.35 7.15
N LYS A 62 -6.81 -24.70 8.16
CA LYS A 62 -6.37 -23.73 9.18
C LYS A 62 -5.51 -22.60 8.61
N GLU A 63 -4.73 -22.90 7.57
CA GLU A 63 -3.92 -21.91 6.87
C GLU A 63 -4.74 -20.78 6.23
N VAL A 64 -6.02 -21.04 5.92
CA VAL A 64 -6.92 -20.04 5.31
C VAL A 64 -7.25 -18.93 6.31
N GLU A 65 -7.42 -19.28 7.59
CA GLU A 65 -7.67 -18.30 8.65
C GLU A 65 -6.45 -17.42 8.88
N GLU A 66 -5.25 -18.01 8.88
CA GLU A 66 -3.99 -17.27 8.99
C GLU A 66 -3.79 -16.31 7.81
N ASP A 67 -4.05 -16.78 6.59
CA ASP A 67 -3.90 -15.95 5.39
C ASP A 67 -5.00 -14.88 5.30
N LEU A 68 -6.22 -15.14 5.78
CA LEU A 68 -7.26 -14.11 5.93
C LEU A 68 -6.83 -13.00 6.89
N GLU A 69 -6.20 -13.36 8.01
CA GLU A 69 -5.72 -12.37 8.98
C GLU A 69 -4.58 -11.54 8.40
N LYS A 70 -3.64 -12.16 7.67
CA LYS A 70 -2.60 -11.45 6.92
C LYS A 70 -3.19 -10.48 5.90
N ILE A 71 -4.19 -10.91 5.12
CA ILE A 71 -4.87 -10.03 4.15
C ILE A 71 -5.42 -8.78 4.84
N LYS A 72 -6.08 -8.91 6.00
CA LYS A 72 -6.59 -7.74 6.73
C LYS A 72 -5.47 -6.76 7.12
N VAL A 73 -4.35 -7.27 7.62
CA VAL A 73 -3.19 -6.45 7.99
C VAL A 73 -2.61 -5.75 6.75
N LEU A 74 -2.50 -6.45 5.63
CA LEU A 74 -2.05 -5.88 4.36
C LEU A 74 -3.01 -4.78 3.86
N GLU A 75 -4.32 -5.02 3.87
CA GLU A 75 -5.32 -4.03 3.50
C GLU A 75 -5.24 -2.78 4.39
N GLU A 76 -5.03 -2.94 5.69
CA GLU A 76 -4.90 -1.81 6.61
C GLU A 76 -3.63 -0.99 6.31
N ASN A 77 -2.50 -1.65 6.05
CA ASN A 77 -1.23 -0.99 5.73
C ASN A 77 -1.28 -0.28 4.38
N ILE A 78 -1.85 -0.92 3.35
CA ILE A 78 -2.11 -0.30 2.04
C ILE A 78 -2.95 0.97 2.21
N ASN A 79 -4.04 0.90 2.99
CA ASN A 79 -4.90 2.05 3.24
C ASN A 79 -4.17 3.19 3.96
N LYS A 80 -3.30 2.88 4.93
CA LYS A 80 -2.47 3.88 5.63
C LYS A 80 -1.52 4.57 4.65
N ILE A 81 -0.80 3.82 3.82
CA ILE A 81 0.13 4.37 2.84
C ILE A 81 -0.59 5.21 1.79
N MET A 82 -1.73 4.73 1.27
CA MET A 82 -2.56 5.52 0.35
C MET A 82 -3.04 6.83 0.97
N LYS A 83 -3.41 6.83 2.25
CA LYS A 83 -3.79 8.06 2.98
C LYS A 83 -2.60 9.03 3.04
N CYS A 84 -1.42 8.56 3.41
CA CYS A 84 -0.20 9.37 3.42
C CYS A 84 0.11 9.96 2.03
N LEU A 85 0.04 9.14 0.97
CA LEU A 85 0.27 9.59 -0.40
C LEU A 85 -0.72 10.68 -0.83
N ARG A 86 -2.01 10.55 -0.47
CA ARG A 86 -3.03 11.59 -0.73
C ARG A 86 -2.69 12.89 -0.01
N GLU A 87 -2.32 12.83 1.27
CA GLU A 87 -1.94 14.01 2.05
C GLU A 87 -0.69 14.70 1.47
N ILE A 88 0.31 13.93 1.05
CA ILE A 88 1.52 14.47 0.41
C ILE A 88 1.18 15.12 -0.94
N ASN A 89 0.27 14.52 -1.72
CA ASN A 89 -0.18 15.11 -2.98
C ASN A 89 -0.90 16.45 -2.76
N VAL A 90 -1.78 16.55 -1.76
CA VAL A 90 -2.45 17.80 -1.38
C VAL A 90 -1.45 18.87 -0.94
N LYS A 91 -0.43 18.51 -0.14
CA LYS A 91 0.62 19.44 0.32
C LYS A 91 1.63 19.83 -0.77
N SER A 92 1.63 19.12 -1.90
CA SER A 92 2.51 19.41 -3.04
C SER A 92 1.88 20.30 -4.11
N LEU A 93 0.58 20.64 -3.97
CA LEU A 93 -0.15 21.66 -4.73
C LEU A 93 0.16 23.05 -4.18
#